data_AF-A0A957YSN8-F1
#
_entry.id   AF-A0A957YSN8-F1
#
_cell.length_a   1.000
_cell.length_b   1.000
_cell.length_c   1.000
_cell.angle_alpha   90.00
_cell.angle_beta   90.00
_cell.angle_gamma   90.00
#
_symmetry.space_group_name_H-M   'P 1'
#
loop_
_entity.id
_entity.type
_entity.pdbx_description
1 polymer ?
#
loop_
_entity_poly.entity_id
_entity_poly.type
_entity_poly.pdbx_seq_one_letter_code
_entity_poly.pdbx_strand_id
1 'polypeptide(L)'
;MQKQTMSRRGFLRMSAMTAAGAALVACTPAGAPAGGEAGAPAADKTVRFWMWNTFAPPADEVLQEKVLAWGEANGVTVEISRD
;
A
#
# COMPACT_ATOMS: atom_id res chain seq x y z
N MET A 1 12.85 -41.29 35.12
CA MET A 1 12.54 -40.08 34.33
C MET A 1 11.58 -40.45 33.21
N GLN A 2 10.31 -40.04 33.29
CA GLN A 2 9.38 -40.19 32.17
C GLN A 2 9.70 -39.13 31.12
N LYS A 3 10.10 -39.56 29.91
CA LYS A 3 10.28 -38.65 28.78
C LYS A 3 8.88 -38.18 28.39
N GLN A 4 8.56 -36.90 28.61
CA GLN A 4 7.31 -36.32 28.15
C GLN A 4 7.33 -36.29 26.62
N THR A 5 6.74 -37.30 26.00
CA THR A 5 6.62 -37.38 24.55
C THR A 5 5.45 -36.48 24.15
N MET A 6 5.74 -35.34 23.52
CA MET A 6 4.67 -34.53 22.94
C MET A 6 3.94 -35.35 21.89
N SER A 7 2.63 -35.50 22.06
CA SER A 7 1.80 -36.15 21.04
C SER A 7 1.84 -35.34 19.75
N ARG A 8 1.79 -36.00 18.59
CA ARG A 8 1.74 -35.34 17.27
C ARG A 8 0.64 -34.28 17.20
N ARG A 9 -0.52 -34.56 17.83
CA ARG A 9 -1.63 -33.60 17.94
C ARG A 9 -1.29 -32.41 18.84
N GLY A 10 -0.55 -32.62 19.93
CA GLY A 10 -0.04 -31.55 20.78
C GLY A 10 0.92 -30.62 20.04
N PHE A 11 1.85 -31.20 19.27
CA PHE A 11 2.75 -30.42 18.42
C PHE A 11 1.99 -29.61 17.35
N LEU A 12 1.06 -30.23 16.62
CA LEU A 12 0.27 -29.54 15.60
C LEU A 12 -0.58 -28.40 16.19
N ARG A 13 -1.16 -28.58 17.38
CA ARG A 13 -1.93 -27.52 18.06
C ARG A 13 -1.03 -26.36 18.49
N MET A 14 0.15 -26.65 19.03
CA MET A 14 1.13 -25.63 19.41
C MET A 14 1.57 -24.82 18.18
N SER A 15 1.92 -25.50 17.09
CA SER A 15 2.33 -24.84 15.84
C SER A 15 1.22 -24.02 15.21
N ALA A 16 -0.03 -24.49 15.25
CA ALA A 16 -1.18 -23.75 14.75
C ALA A 16 -1.44 -22.46 15.55
N MET A 17 -1.32 -22.51 16.88
CA MET A 17 -1.44 -21.33 17.74
C MET A 17 -0.33 -20.31 17.47
N THR A 18 0.92 -20.77 17.30
CA THR A 18 2.05 -19.89 16.99
C THR A 18 1.91 -19.23 15.62
N ALA A 19 1.49 -19.98 14.60
CA ALA A 19 1.30 -19.44 13.25
C ALA A 19 0.15 -18.43 13.19
N ALA A 20 -0.97 -18.70 13.86
CA ALA A 20 -2.10 -17.77 13.96
C ALA A 20 -1.72 -16.49 14.72
N GLY A 21 -0.96 -16.61 15.82
CA GLY A 21 -0.44 -15.46 16.57
C GLY A 21 0.51 -14.60 15.73
N ALA A 22 1.42 -15.21 14.98
CA ALA A 22 2.34 -14.49 14.10
C ALA A 22 1.62 -13.79 12.93
N ALA A 23 0.59 -14.43 12.36
CA ALA A 23 -0.22 -13.83 11.29
C ALA A 23 -0.99 -12.59 11.76
N LEU A 24 -1.45 -12.57 13.02
CA LEU A 24 -2.14 -11.41 13.59
C LEU A 24 -1.21 -10.20 13.79
N VAL A 25 0.07 -10.43 14.09
CA VAL A 25 1.09 -9.35 14.19
C VAL A 25 1.46 -8.79 12.82
N ALA A 26 1.30 -9.56 11.74
CA ALA A 26 1.57 -9.07 10.38
C ALA A 26 0.54 -8.03 9.88
N CYS A 27 -0.65 -7.95 10.50
CA CYS A 27 -1.66 -6.94 10.18
C CYS A 27 -1.65 -5.74 11.13
N THR A 28 -0.84 -5.78 12.20
CA THR A 28 -0.60 -4.55 12.97
C THR A 28 0.40 -3.68 12.21
N PRO A 29 0.06 -2.42 11.91
CA PRO A 29 1.02 -1.51 11.27
C PRO A 29 2.27 -1.47 12.14
N ALA A 30 3.44 -1.62 11.52
CA ALA A 30 4.71 -1.57 12.22
C ALA A 30 4.77 -0.25 13.00
N GLY A 31 4.67 -0.33 14.32
CA GLY A 31 4.85 0.83 15.20
C GLY A 31 6.24 1.39 14.93
N ALA A 32 6.28 2.64 14.46
CA ALA A 32 7.52 3.35 14.21
C ALA A 32 8.40 3.32 15.47
N PRO A 33 9.73 3.22 15.34
CA PRO A 33 10.62 3.38 16.49
C PRO A 33 10.29 4.71 17.17
N ALA A 34 10.22 4.68 18.52
CA ALA A 34 10.02 5.88 19.32
C ALA A 34 11.23 6.81 19.13
N GLY A 35 11.14 7.67 18.12
CA GLY A 35 12.10 8.70 17.74
C GLY A 35 11.30 9.96 17.44
N GLY A 36 11.71 11.06 18.08
CA GLY A 36 10.93 12.28 18.26
C GLY A 36 10.11 12.75 17.07
N GLU A 37 8.94 13.32 17.39
CA GLU A 37 8.09 14.11 16.50
C GLU A 37 8.88 15.21 15.79
N ALA A 38 9.50 14.86 14.67
CA ALA A 38 9.55 15.71 13.50
C ALA A 38 8.86 14.90 12.42
N GLY A 39 7.55 15.15 12.23
CA GLY A 39 6.81 14.59 11.11
C GLY A 39 7.60 14.85 9.84
N ALA A 40 7.94 13.78 9.12
CA ALA A 40 8.58 13.92 7.82
C ALA A 40 7.73 14.89 6.99
N PRO A 41 8.35 15.84 6.26
CA PRO A 41 7.60 16.76 5.43
C PRO A 41 6.69 15.94 4.51
N ALA A 42 5.45 16.39 4.35
CA ALA A 42 4.52 15.74 3.44
C ALA A 42 5.20 15.65 2.06
N ALA A 43 5.40 14.43 1.58
CA ALA A 43 6.03 14.23 0.27
C ALA A 43 5.13 14.88 -0.79
N ASP A 44 5.72 15.70 -1.65
CA ASP A 44 5.04 16.26 -2.81
C ASP A 44 4.50 15.10 -3.67
N LYS A 45 3.17 15.07 -3.87
CA LYS A 45 2.51 14.02 -4.64
C LYS A 45 2.44 14.46 -6.10
N THR A 46 3.44 14.07 -6.88
CA THR A 46 3.46 14.33 -8.34
C THR A 46 3.32 13.01 -9.11
N VAL A 47 2.43 12.99 -10.10
CA VAL A 47 2.25 11.87 -11.03
C VAL A 47 2.53 12.33 -12.45
N ARG A 48 3.39 11.61 -13.16
CA ARG A 48 3.58 11.77 -14.60
C ARG A 48 2.64 10.83 -15.33
N PHE A 49 1.74 11.38 -16.14
CA PHE A 49 0.75 10.64 -16.90
C PHE A 49 1.08 10.71 -18.38
N TRP A 50 1.49 9.57 -18.95
CA TRP A 50 1.71 9.48 -20.39
C TRP A 50 0.38 9.23 -21.09
N MET A 51 0.00 10.14 -21.99
CA MET A 51 -1.29 10.13 -22.63
C MET A 51 -1.12 10.08 -24.15
N TRP A 52 -1.50 8.94 -24.72
CA TRP A 52 -1.49 8.74 -26.15
C TRP A 52 -2.64 9.51 -26.82
N ASN A 53 -2.37 10.18 -27.94
CA ASN A 53 -3.41 10.85 -28.73
C ASN A 53 -4.19 9.81 -29.55
N THR A 54 -5.49 9.72 -29.33
CA THR A 54 -6.34 8.78 -30.08
C THR A 54 -6.78 9.40 -31.39
N PHE A 55 -7.43 8.60 -32.24
CA PHE A 55 -8.11 9.10 -33.45
C PHE A 55 -9.45 9.81 -33.13
N ALA A 56 -9.73 10.07 -31.84
CA ALA A 56 -10.91 10.76 -31.36
C ALA A 56 -10.50 11.91 -30.42
N PRO A 57 -10.06 13.06 -30.96
CA PRO A 57 -9.60 14.21 -30.15
C PRO A 57 -10.56 14.65 -29.04
N PRO A 58 -11.90 14.64 -29.22
CA PRO A 58 -12.82 14.99 -28.14
C PRO A 58 -12.73 14.04 -26.93
N ALA A 59 -12.42 12.76 -27.15
CA ALA A 59 -12.26 11.80 -26.06
C ALA A 59 -10.96 12.06 -25.27
N ASP A 60 -9.90 12.50 -25.95
CA ASP A 60 -8.62 12.84 -25.32
C ASP A 60 -8.74 14.08 -24.43
N GLU A 61 -9.55 15.06 -24.85
CA GLU A 61 -9.88 16.25 -24.04
C GLU A 61 -10.64 15.87 -22.77
N VAL A 62 -11.65 15.00 -22.88
CA VAL A 62 -12.39 14.50 -21.73
C VAL A 62 -11.47 13.73 -20.78
N LEU A 63 -10.60 12.85 -21.30
CA LEU A 63 -9.65 12.11 -20.48
C LEU A 63 -8.71 13.06 -19.72
N GLN A 64 -8.13 14.05 -20.42
CA GLN A 64 -7.28 15.06 -19.81
C GLN A 64 -8.01 15.80 -18.68
N GLU A 65 -9.23 16.27 -18.94
CA GLU A 65 -10.03 16.98 -17.95
C GLU A 65 -10.25 16.13 -16.70
N LYS A 66 -10.62 14.85 -16.86
CA LYS A 66 -10.89 13.95 -15.72
C LYS A 66 -9.63 13.61 -14.93
N VAL A 67 -8.49 13.46 -15.60
CA VAL A 67 -7.20 13.19 -14.96
C VAL A 67 -6.77 14.40 -14.12
N LEU A 68 -6.91 15.61 -14.64
CA LEU A 68 -6.59 16.84 -13.90
C LEU A 68 -7.54 17.07 -12.72
N ALA A 69 -8.85 16.88 -12.93
CA ALA A 69 -9.85 17.01 -11.86
C ALA A 69 -9.60 16.01 -10.72
N TRP A 70 -9.19 14.78 -11.05
CA TRP A 70 -8.77 13.81 -10.05
C TRP A 70 -7.54 14.28 -9.27
N GLY A 71 -6.55 14.85 -9.95
CA GLY A 71 -5.34 15.39 -9.32
C GLY A 71 -5.66 16.48 -8.30
N GLU A 72 -6.47 17.47 -8.70
CA GLU A 72 -6.95 18.55 -7.83
C GLU A 72 -7.67 18.01 -6.59
N ALA A 73 -8.61 17.08 -6.79
CA ALA A 73 -9.40 16.50 -5.70
C ALA A 73 -8.58 15.71 -4.67
N ASN A 74 -7.36 15.29 -5.02
CA ASN A 74 -6.50 14.46 -4.16
C ASN A 74 -5.21 15.17 -3.70
N GLY A 75 -5.05 16.45 -4.05
CA GLY A 75 -3.80 17.18 -3.78
C GLY A 75 -2.60 16.53 -4.48
N VAL A 76 -2.80 16.06 -5.71
CA VAL A 76 -1.77 15.45 -6.56
C VAL A 76 -1.53 16.34 -7.77
N THR A 77 -0.29 16.77 -7.97
CA THR A 77 0.13 17.45 -9.20
C THR A 77 0.22 16.41 -10.32
N VAL A 78 -0.49 16.62 -11.42
CA VAL A 78 -0.43 15.73 -12.58
C VAL A 78 0.30 16.42 -13.74
N GLU A 79 1.37 15.79 -14.20
CA GLU A 79 2.15 16.21 -15.38
C GLU A 79 1.80 15.30 -16.56
N ILE A 80 1.13 15.85 -17.57
CA ILE A 80 0.72 15.06 -18.75
C ILE A 80 1.78 15.19 -19.85
N SER A 81 2.21 14.04 -20.37
CA SER A 81 3.15 13.90 -21.48
C SER A 81 2.41 13.34 -22.71
N ARG A 82 2.66 13.90 -23.89
CA ARG A 82 2.00 13.59 -25.18
C ARG A 82 2.99 13.37 -26.34
N ASP A 83 4.26 13.25 -25.98
CA ASP A 83 5.39 12.89 -26.82
C ASP A 83 5.41 11.41 -27.22
#